data_AF-A0A249KS25-F1
#
_entry.id   AF-A0A249KS25-F1
#
_cell.length_a   1.000
_cell.length_b   1.000
_cell.length_c   1.000
_cell.angle_alpha   90.00
_cell.angle_beta   90.00
_cell.angle_gamma   90.00
#
_symmetry.space_group_name_H-M   'P 1'
#
loop_
_entity.id
_entity.type
_entity.pdbx_description
1 polymer ?
#
loop_
_entity_poly.entity_id
_entity_poly.type
_entity_poly.pdbx_seq_one_letter_code
_entity_poly.pdbx_strand_id
1 'polypeptide(L)'
;MSSNESKLLRAAFIPTFLTSGFAILISTFVKGFPGFLGAVLAQFVVIIFFIIHIAVSRMTRNLDPISTMAMALFSYFAKLFALGLLLWAIAKYTDRSTIDRTTFGITAVALTVAWLWGEIASFMKLRLHLPLPGSKE
;
A
#
# COMPACT_ATOMS: atom_id res chain seq x y z
N MET A 1 8.15 23.63 2.30
CA MET A 1 6.78 23.37 1.81
C MET A 1 6.64 21.88 1.53
N SER A 2 5.72 21.18 2.18
CA SER A 2 5.40 19.77 1.87
C SER A 2 4.75 19.71 0.48
N SER A 3 5.35 18.97 -0.47
CA SER A 3 4.81 18.77 -1.82
C SER A 3 3.46 18.05 -1.75
N ASN A 4 2.59 18.25 -2.74
CA ASN A 4 1.29 17.56 -2.80
C ASN A 4 1.44 16.03 -2.68
N GLU A 5 2.48 15.46 -3.29
CA GLU A 5 2.87 14.05 -3.16
C GLU A 5 3.07 13.62 -1.71
N SER A 6 3.82 14.42 -0.92
CA SER A 6 4.06 14.09 0.49
C SER A 6 2.78 14.13 1.35
N LYS A 7 1.80 14.97 0.98
CA LYS A 7 0.48 14.98 1.66
C LYS A 7 -0.35 13.75 1.30
N LEU A 8 -0.31 13.32 0.03
CA LEU A 8 -0.97 12.09 -0.43
C LEU A 8 -0.37 10.86 0.26
N LEU A 9 0.95 10.73 0.26
CA LEU A 9 1.66 9.62 0.92
C LEU A 9 1.39 9.58 2.42
N ARG A 10 1.41 10.74 3.10
CA ARG A 10 1.13 10.80 4.54
C ARG A 10 -0.32 10.43 4.87
N ALA A 11 -1.27 10.86 4.03
CA ALA A 11 -2.68 10.55 4.20
C ALA A 11 -3.00 9.07 3.92
N ALA A 12 -2.22 8.41 3.07
CA ALA A 12 -2.26 6.97 2.86
C ALA A 12 -1.62 6.19 4.01
N PHE A 13 -0.46 6.63 4.47
CA PHE A 13 0.33 5.91 5.47
C PHE A 13 -0.36 5.80 6.83
N ILE A 14 -0.97 6.89 7.32
CA ILE A 14 -1.61 6.92 8.65
C ILE A 14 -2.75 5.88 8.79
N PRO A 15 -3.77 5.84 7.90
CA PRO A 15 -4.85 4.86 8.02
C PRO A 15 -4.33 3.44 7.85
N THR A 16 -3.42 3.17 6.91
CA THR A 16 -2.83 1.84 6.74
C THR A 16 -2.07 1.39 7.99
N PHE A 17 -1.30 2.28 8.61
CA PHE A 17 -0.56 1.97 9.83
C PHE A 17 -1.51 1.61 10.98
N LEU A 18 -2.57 2.41 11.19
CA LEU A 18 -3.60 2.13 12.19
C LEU A 18 -4.30 0.79 11.93
N THR A 19 -4.77 0.56 10.70
CA THR A 19 -5.42 -0.70 10.30
C THR A 19 -4.50 -1.89 10.50
N SER A 20 -3.18 -1.75 10.28
CA SER A 20 -2.22 -2.82 10.54
C SER A 20 -2.14 -3.21 12.01
N GLY A 21 -2.11 -2.22 12.91
CA GLY A 21 -2.09 -2.47 14.35
C GLY A 21 -3.33 -3.24 14.78
N PHE A 22 -4.51 -2.80 14.33
CA PHE A 22 -5.76 -3.50 14.63
C PHE A 22 -5.82 -4.91 14.03
N ALA A 23 -5.38 -5.08 12.78
CA ALA A 23 -5.41 -6.38 12.13
C ALA A 23 -4.47 -7.39 12.81
N ILE A 24 -3.27 -6.96 13.21
CA ILE A 24 -2.33 -7.79 13.99
C ILE A 24 -2.94 -8.14 15.35
N LEU A 25 -3.55 -7.17 16.03
CA LEU A 25 -4.17 -7.42 17.34
C LEU A 25 -5.30 -8.46 17.22
N ILE A 26 -6.27 -8.22 16.33
CA ILE A 26 -7.45 -9.08 16.15
C ILE A 26 -7.04 -10.48 15.69
N SER A 27 -6.12 -10.58 14.74
CA SER A 27 -5.64 -11.89 14.26
C SER A 27 -4.94 -12.70 15.34
N THR A 28 -4.12 -12.04 16.17
CA THR A 28 -3.46 -12.69 17.30
C THR A 28 -4.49 -13.18 18.32
N PHE A 29 -5.53 -12.40 18.61
CA PHE A 29 -6.59 -12.81 19.53
C PHE A 29 -7.45 -13.97 19.01
N VAL A 30 -7.82 -13.96 17.73
CA VAL A 30 -8.75 -14.97 17.16
C VAL A 30 -8.04 -16.27 16.77
N LYS A 31 -6.80 -16.17 16.27
CA LYS A 31 -6.07 -17.30 15.67
C LYS A 31 -4.75 -17.63 16.38
N GLY A 32 -4.39 -16.88 17.42
CA GLY A 32 -3.14 -17.08 18.16
C GLY A 32 -1.91 -16.76 17.31
N PHE A 33 -0.83 -17.51 17.56
CA PHE A 33 0.48 -17.30 16.92
C PHE A 33 0.45 -17.44 15.38
N PRO A 34 -0.27 -18.40 14.77
CA PRO A 34 -0.38 -18.47 13.32
C PRO A 34 -1.06 -17.27 12.67
N GLY A 35 -2.05 -16.68 13.36
CA GLY A 35 -2.72 -15.47 12.94
C GLY A 35 -1.81 -14.25 12.98
N PHE A 36 -1.05 -14.10 14.08
CA PHE A 36 -0.04 -13.07 14.23
C PHE A 36 0.96 -13.08 13.05
N LEU A 37 1.54 -14.25 12.76
CA LEU A 37 2.49 -14.39 11.65
C LEU A 37 1.86 -14.06 10.29
N GLY A 38 0.62 -14.50 10.05
CA GLY A 38 -0.12 -14.16 8.83
C GLY A 38 -0.33 -12.65 8.68
N ALA A 39 -0.73 -11.96 9.74
CA ALA A 39 -0.97 -10.51 9.71
C ALA A 39 0.34 -9.71 9.56
N VAL A 40 1.42 -10.12 10.24
CA VAL A 40 2.74 -9.49 10.10
C VAL A 40 3.28 -9.66 8.68
N LEU A 41 3.11 -10.84 8.07
CA LEU A 41 3.49 -11.05 6.68
C LEU A 41 2.70 -10.18 5.70
N ALA A 42 1.40 -10.03 5.93
CA ALA A 42 0.58 -9.13 5.13
C ALA A 42 1.06 -7.67 5.25
N GLN A 43 1.40 -7.23 6.47
CA GLN A 43 1.99 -5.91 6.69
C GLN A 43 3.33 -5.75 5.95
N PHE A 44 4.18 -6.78 5.96
CA PHE A 44 5.45 -6.77 5.24
C PHE A 44 5.26 -6.59 3.72
N VAL A 45 4.26 -7.26 3.12
CA VAL A 45 3.90 -7.07 1.71
C VAL A 45 3.53 -5.63 1.41
N VAL A 46 2.69 -5.03 2.27
CA VAL A 46 2.21 -3.66 2.08
C VAL A 46 3.35 -2.65 2.16
N ILE A 47 4.32 -2.86 3.05
CA ILE A 47 5.53 -2.05 3.14
C ILE A 47 6.32 -2.11 1.82
N ILE A 48 6.51 -3.29 1.24
CA ILE A 48 7.19 -3.44 -0.05
C ILE A 48 6.44 -2.65 -1.14
N PHE A 49 5.11 -2.74 -1.17
CA PHE A 49 4.29 -2.02 -2.15
C PHE A 49 4.42 -0.50 -1.98
N PHE A 50 4.49 -0.02 -0.74
CA PHE A 50 4.76 1.39 -0.43
C PHE A 50 6.13 1.84 -0.92
N ILE A 51 7.17 1.03 -0.70
CA ILE A 51 8.53 1.33 -1.19
C ILE A 51 8.54 1.43 -2.71
N ILE A 52 7.92 0.48 -3.42
CA ILE A 52 7.80 0.52 -4.88
C ILE A 52 7.05 1.77 -5.32
N HIS A 53 5.92 2.11 -4.66
CA HIS A 53 5.15 3.31 -4.97
C HIS A 53 5.98 4.59 -4.83
N ILE A 54 6.69 4.75 -3.72
CA ILE A 54 7.55 5.92 -3.45
C ILE A 54 8.72 5.96 -4.44
N ALA A 55 9.36 4.82 -4.72
CA ALA A 55 10.48 4.75 -5.66
C ALA A 55 10.05 5.18 -7.06
N VAL A 56 8.93 4.66 -7.55
CA VAL A 56 8.37 5.02 -8.86
C VAL A 56 8.00 6.49 -8.90
N SER A 57 7.25 7.00 -7.91
CA SER A 57 6.88 8.41 -7.82
C SER A 57 8.10 9.34 -7.85
N ARG A 58 9.18 8.98 -7.15
CA ARG A 58 10.43 9.75 -7.15
C ARG A 58 11.16 9.70 -8.49
N MET A 59 11.18 8.53 -9.14
CA MET A 59 11.84 8.36 -10.44
C MET A 59 11.08 9.06 -11.57
N THR A 60 9.74 9.17 -11.49
CA THR A 60 8.91 9.77 -12.54
C THR A 60 8.81 11.29 -12.49
N ARG A 61 9.26 11.95 -11.42
CA ARG A 61 9.04 13.39 -11.20
C ARG A 61 9.56 14.30 -12.32
N ASN A 62 10.62 13.89 -13.02
CA ASN A 62 11.26 14.66 -14.08
C ASN A 62 11.30 13.90 -15.43
N LEU A 63 10.43 12.91 -15.63
CA LEU A 63 10.39 12.12 -16.86
C LEU A 63 9.34 12.64 -17.83
N ASP A 64 9.61 12.52 -19.12
CA ASP A 64 8.62 12.80 -20.17
C ASP A 64 7.37 11.91 -20.02
N PRO A 65 6.20 12.34 -20.52
CA PRO A 65 4.93 11.64 -20.31
C PRO A 65 4.95 10.15 -20.68
N ILE A 66 5.62 9.78 -21.78
CA ILE A 66 5.74 8.39 -22.24
C ILE A 66 6.52 7.55 -21.23
N SER A 67 7.66 8.07 -20.75
CA SER A 67 8.50 7.41 -19.75
C SER A 67 7.80 7.29 -18.39
N THR A 68 7.00 8.29 -18.01
CA THR A 68 6.16 8.23 -16.80
C THR A 68 5.12 7.10 -16.89
N MET A 69 4.45 6.96 -18.03
CA MET A 69 3.49 5.86 -18.26
C MET A 69 4.16 4.49 -18.24
N ALA A 70 5.35 4.36 -18.86
CA ALA A 70 6.12 3.12 -18.84
C ALA A 70 6.56 2.73 -17.41
N MET A 71 7.01 3.70 -16.62
CA MET A 71 7.38 3.50 -15.21
C MET A 71 6.18 3.13 -14.34
N ALA A 72 5.00 3.71 -14.61
CA ALA A 72 3.77 3.32 -13.94
C ALA A 72 3.42 1.86 -14.23
N LEU A 73 3.51 1.42 -15.49
CA LEU A 73 3.28 0.02 -15.86
C LEU A 73 4.31 -0.92 -15.24
N PHE A 74 5.59 -0.54 -15.28
CA PHE A 74 6.67 -1.28 -14.63
C PHE A 74 6.42 -1.45 -13.12
N SER A 75 5.86 -0.44 -12.44
CA SER A 75 5.51 -0.54 -11.02
C SER A 75 4.51 -1.67 -10.73
N TYR A 76 3.56 -1.93 -11.63
CA TYR A 76 2.62 -3.03 -11.47
C TYR A 76 3.32 -4.38 -11.63
N PHE A 77 4.23 -4.50 -12.60
CA PHE A 77 5.07 -5.70 -12.72
C PHE A 77 5.92 -5.92 -11.47
N ALA A 78 6.60 -4.88 -10.97
CA ALA A 78 7.40 -4.97 -9.76
C ALA A 78 6.58 -5.43 -8.55
N LYS A 79 5.36 -4.91 -8.38
CA LYS A 79 4.42 -5.34 -7.32
C LYS A 79 3.99 -6.80 -7.48
N LEU A 80 3.65 -7.22 -8.71
CA LEU A 80 3.25 -8.60 -8.99
C LEU A 80 4.40 -9.58 -8.79
N PHE A 81 5.62 -9.24 -9.23
CA PHE A 81 6.81 -10.05 -9.00
C PHE A 81 7.15 -10.14 -7.51
N ALA A 82 7.10 -9.02 -6.78
CA ALA A 82 7.34 -9.01 -5.35
C ALA A 82 6.32 -9.89 -4.60
N LEU A 83 5.03 -9.75 -4.92
CA LEU A 83 3.98 -10.57 -4.33
C LEU A 83 4.13 -12.04 -4.72
N GLY A 84 4.37 -12.35 -5.99
CA GLY A 84 4.54 -13.72 -6.48
C GLY A 84 5.74 -14.42 -5.84
N LEU A 85 6.88 -13.74 -5.75
CA LEU A 85 8.08 -14.27 -5.11
C LEU A 85 7.85 -14.51 -3.62
N LEU A 86 7.17 -13.59 -2.94
CA LEU A 86 6.86 -13.72 -1.52
C LEU A 86 5.87 -14.85 -1.24
N LEU A 87 4.80 -14.98 -2.03
CA LEU A 87 3.86 -16.08 -1.91
C LEU A 87 4.52 -17.44 -2.20
N TRP A 88 5.39 -17.48 -3.22
CA TRP A 88 6.20 -18.66 -3.51
C TRP A 88 7.14 -19.01 -2.35
N ALA A 89 7.80 -18.01 -1.75
CA ALA A 89 8.67 -18.21 -0.60
C ALA A 89 7.90 -18.74 0.61
N ILE A 90 6.73 -18.18 0.94
CA ILE A 90 5.86 -18.69 2.02
C ILE A 90 5.44 -20.13 1.73
N ALA A 91 5.04 -20.42 0.49
CA ALA A 91 4.59 -21.76 0.12
C ALA A 91 5.72 -22.79 0.19
N LYS A 92 6.97 -22.39 -0.05
CA LYS A 92 8.14 -23.28 -0.05
C LYS A 92 8.78 -23.44 1.32
N TYR A 93 8.84 -22.36 2.11
CA TYR A 93 9.59 -22.30 3.37
C TYR A 93 8.70 -22.33 4.61
N THR A 94 7.37 -22.37 4.47
CA THR A 94 6.49 -22.40 5.64
C THR A 94 5.29 -23.31 5.49
N ASP A 95 5.02 -24.05 6.55
CA ASP A 95 3.85 -24.92 6.66
C ASP A 95 2.55 -24.15 6.90
N ARG A 96 1.44 -24.77 6.45
CA ARG A 96 0.08 -24.22 6.62
C ARG A 96 -0.34 -24.10 8.08
N SER A 97 0.25 -24.88 8.97
CA SER A 97 -0.02 -24.83 10.41
C SER A 97 0.66 -23.65 11.10
N THR A 98 1.78 -23.17 10.55
CA THR A 98 2.57 -22.08 11.11
C THR A 98 2.04 -20.72 10.68
N ILE A 99 1.55 -20.58 9.44
CA ILE A 99 0.99 -19.32 8.92
C ILE A 99 -0.46 -19.54 8.50
N ASP A 100 -1.39 -18.83 9.14
CA ASP A 100 -2.78 -18.80 8.69
C ASP A 100 -2.90 -17.94 7.40
N ARG A 101 -3.03 -18.64 6.27
CA ARG A 101 -3.17 -18.03 4.94
C ARG A 101 -4.46 -17.21 4.80
N THR A 102 -5.53 -17.56 5.53
CA THR A 102 -6.79 -16.80 5.50
C THR A 102 -6.62 -15.47 6.22
N THR A 103 -5.96 -15.49 7.38
CA THR A 103 -5.62 -14.26 8.10
C THR A 103 -4.72 -13.37 7.26
N PHE A 104 -3.65 -13.93 6.67
CA PHE A 104 -2.79 -13.20 5.74
C PHE A 104 -3.60 -12.51 4.62
N GLY A 105 -4.48 -13.25 3.94
CA GLY A 105 -5.28 -12.71 2.85
C GLY A 105 -6.23 -11.59 3.29
N ILE A 106 -6.98 -11.80 4.38
CA ILE A 106 -7.93 -10.81 4.91
C ILE A 106 -7.20 -9.56 5.37
N THR A 107 -6.08 -9.71 6.09
CA THR A 107 -5.27 -8.58 6.53
C THR A 107 -4.69 -7.81 5.34
N ALA A 108 -4.18 -8.51 4.31
CA ALA A 108 -3.66 -7.86 3.11
C ALA A 108 -4.76 -7.02 2.41
N VAL A 109 -5.95 -7.59 2.23
CA VAL A 109 -7.09 -6.86 1.63
C VAL A 109 -7.48 -5.65 2.49
N ALA A 110 -7.64 -5.83 3.80
CA ALA A 110 -8.00 -4.73 4.71
C ALA A 110 -6.98 -3.57 4.65
N LEU A 111 -5.68 -3.89 4.62
CA LEU A 111 -4.62 -2.88 4.50
C LEU A 111 -4.66 -2.15 3.16
N THR A 112 -4.89 -2.87 2.06
CA THR A 112 -5.01 -2.26 0.74
C THR A 112 -6.21 -1.33 0.65
N VAL A 113 -7.35 -1.70 1.24
CA VAL A 113 -8.54 -0.84 1.29
C VAL A 113 -8.27 0.42 2.12
N ALA A 114 -7.64 0.26 3.29
CA ALA A 114 -7.30 1.39 4.16
C ALA A 114 -6.33 2.37 3.47
N TRP A 115 -5.37 1.84 2.71
CA TRP A 115 -4.47 2.64 1.89
C TRP A 115 -5.24 3.42 0.83
N LEU A 116 -5.97 2.73 -0.05
CA LEU A 116 -6.70 3.35 -1.16
C LEU A 116 -7.67 4.42 -0.65
N TRP A 117 -8.36 4.16 0.47
CA TRP A 117 -9.23 5.13 1.10
C TRP A 117 -8.48 6.40 1.54
N GLY A 118 -7.31 6.24 2.16
CA GLY A 118 -6.44 7.34 2.56
C GLY A 118 -5.96 8.19 1.38
N GLU A 119 -5.60 7.56 0.26
CA GLU A 119 -5.25 8.26 -0.98
C GLU A 119 -6.46 9.03 -1.53
N ILE A 120 -7.60 8.36 -1.71
CA ILE A 120 -8.82 8.97 -2.28
C ILE A 120 -9.27 10.17 -1.46
N ALA A 121 -9.34 10.04 -0.13
CA ALA A 121 -9.76 11.12 0.76
C ALA A 121 -8.83 12.36 0.64
N SER A 122 -7.53 12.14 0.51
CA SER A 122 -6.54 13.20 0.33
C SER A 122 -6.62 13.84 -1.05
N PHE A 123 -6.80 13.04 -2.10
CA PHE A 123 -7.01 13.53 -3.47
C PHE A 123 -8.26 14.42 -3.58
N MET A 124 -9.37 14.01 -2.98
CA MET A 124 -10.59 14.84 -2.94
C MET A 124 -10.34 16.16 -2.21
N LYS A 125 -9.64 16.13 -1.08
CA LYS A 125 -9.33 17.34 -0.31
C LYS A 125 -8.45 18.33 -1.09
N LEU A 126 -7.51 17.85 -1.89
CA LEU A 126 -6.67 18.67 -2.76
C LEU A 126 -7.46 19.27 -3.95
N ARG A 127 -8.39 18.52 -4.54
CA ARG A 127 -9.26 18.98 -5.64
C ARG A 127 -10.18 20.12 -5.19
N LEU A 128 -10.70 20.07 -3.96
CA LEU A 128 -11.60 21.09 -3.41
C LEU A 128 -10.93 22.44 -3.11
N HIS A 129 -9.59 22.49 -3.04
CA HIS A 129 -8.83 23.71 -2.74
C HIS A 129 -8.15 24.32 -3.98
N LEU A 130 -8.53 23.91 -5.19
CA LEU A 130 -8.08 24.63 -6.39
C LEU A 130 -8.85 25.96 -6.47
N PRO A 131 -8.16 27.12 -6.46
CA PRO A 131 -8.83 28.36 -6.83
C PRO A 131 -9.36 28.21 -8.25
N LEU A 132 -10.66 28.49 -8.44
CA LEU A 132 -11.25 28.58 -9.76
C LEU A 132 -10.42 29.58 -10.58
N PRO A 133 -10.12 29.31 -11.86
CA PRO A 133 -9.46 30.30 -12.70
C PRO A 133 -10.32 31.57 -12.65
N GLY A 134 -9.72 32.67 -12.19
CA GLY A 134 -10.40 33.95 -12.14
C GLY A 134 -10.97 34.24 -13.54
N SER A 135 -12.28 34.45 -13.62
CA SER A 135 -12.90 34.92 -14.85
C SER A 135 -12.19 36.23 -15.21
N LYS A 136 -11.37 36.21 -16.25
CA LYS A 136 -10.94 37.45 -16.89
C LYS A 136 -12.20 38.01 -17.53
N GLU A 137 -12.68 39.13 -16.98
CA GLU A 137 -13.63 40.03 -17.64
C GLU A 137 -13.12 40.44 -19.03
#